data_AF-A0A2Z5WZY7-F1
#
_entry.id   AF-A0A2Z5WZY7-F1
#
_cell.length_a   1.000
_cell.length_b   1.000
_cell.length_c   1.000
_cell.angle_alpha   90.00
_cell.angle_beta   90.00
_cell.angle_gamma   90.00
#
_symmetry.space_group_name_H-M   'P 1'
#
loop_
_entity.id
_entity.type
_entity.pdbx_description
1 polymer ?
#
loop_
_entity_poly.entity_id
_entity_poly.type
_entity_poly.pdbx_seq_one_letter_code
_entity_poly.pdbx_strand_id
1 'polypeptide(L)'
;MTVLKSLDEKVYMRSLVTEIINGESYSYYPLGQYVVRAMGVCGDRPTFKYTRIEIAGVMERLAKGENVESIVLGFRGRVSREAIAEAIQVVTTHFLESLPILSAA
;
A
#
# COMPACT_ATOMS: atom_id res chain seq x y z
N MET A 1 15.49 5.71 32.53
CA MET A 1 14.71 6.77 31.85
C MET A 1 14.65 6.44 30.37
N THR A 2 13.92 5.38 30.03
CA THR A 2 13.84 4.76 28.70
C THR A 2 12.49 4.05 28.67
N VAL A 3 11.88 3.88 27.48
CA VAL A 3 10.61 3.14 27.22
C VAL A 3 9.30 3.96 27.19
N LEU A 4 9.31 5.31 27.24
CA LEU A 4 8.07 6.09 26.97
C LEU A 4 7.93 6.64 25.54
N LYS A 5 8.98 6.65 24.70
CA LYS A 5 8.88 7.12 23.30
C LYS A 5 8.39 6.07 22.30
N SER A 6 8.55 4.77 22.58
CA SER A 6 8.10 3.71 21.65
C SER A 6 6.59 3.47 21.68
N LEU A 7 5.88 4.07 22.65
CA LEU A 7 4.44 3.95 22.78
C LEU A 7 3.70 4.97 21.89
N ASP A 8 4.32 6.10 21.53
CA ASP A 8 3.76 7.09 20.57
C ASP A 8 3.99 6.72 19.09
N GLU A 9 5.10 6.08 18.73
CA GLU A 9 5.37 5.67 17.33
C GLU A 9 4.43 4.56 16.83
N LYS A 10 3.94 3.70 17.74
CA LYS A 10 2.90 2.68 17.46
C LYS A 10 1.47 3.25 17.45
N VAL A 11 1.23 4.43 18.03
CA VAL A 11 -0.08 5.08 18.07
C VAL A 11 -0.53 5.57 16.68
N TYR A 12 0.40 5.71 15.73
CA TYR A 12 0.12 5.94 14.31
C TYR A 12 -0.07 4.67 13.49
N MET A 13 -0.49 3.56 14.13
CA MET A 13 -1.21 2.48 13.47
C MET A 13 -2.53 3.07 12.95
N ARG A 14 -2.44 3.73 11.78
CA ARG A 14 -3.48 4.56 11.19
C ARG A 14 -4.83 3.87 11.34
N SER A 15 -5.71 4.51 12.12
CA SER A 15 -7.00 3.98 12.53
C SER A 15 -7.75 3.32 11.38
N LEU A 16 -8.45 2.23 11.67
CA LEU A 16 -9.40 1.63 10.73
C LEU A 16 -10.35 2.71 10.23
N VAL A 17 -10.31 2.98 8.93
CA VAL A 17 -11.26 3.89 8.28
C VAL A 17 -12.42 3.04 7.78
N THR A 18 -13.64 3.49 8.03
CA THR A 18 -14.85 2.86 7.50
C THR A 18 -15.65 3.90 6.73
N GLU A 19 -15.93 3.62 5.47
CA GLU A 19 -16.71 4.45 4.56
C GLU A 19 -17.90 3.64 4.03
N ILE A 20 -18.98 4.31 3.61
CA ILE A 20 -20.07 3.66 2.85
C ILE A 20 -19.87 3.96 1.37
N ILE A 21 -19.64 2.92 0.58
CA ILE A 21 -19.42 3.01 -0.87
C ILE A 21 -20.52 2.21 -1.55
N ASN A 22 -21.34 2.87 -2.37
CA ASN A 22 -22.48 2.24 -3.07
C ASN A 22 -23.45 1.48 -2.14
N GLY A 23 -23.61 1.92 -0.89
CA GLY A 23 -24.48 1.28 0.10
C GLY A 23 -23.82 0.13 0.88
N GLU A 24 -22.57 -0.21 0.58
CA GLU A 24 -21.81 -1.24 1.29
C GLU A 24 -20.73 -0.61 2.19
N SER A 25 -20.42 -1.28 3.31
CA SER A 25 -19.32 -0.87 4.18
C SER A 25 -17.98 -1.22 3.56
N TYR A 26 -17.10 -0.24 3.45
CA TYR A 26 -15.73 -0.38 3.00
C TYR A 26 -14.78 0.03 4.12
N SER A 27 -14.15 -0.96 4.75
CA SER A 27 -13.25 -0.75 5.89
C SER A 27 -11.80 -1.05 5.51
N TYR A 28 -10.86 -0.17 5.85
CA TYR A 28 -9.46 -0.33 5.47
C TYR A 28 -8.48 0.37 6.42
N TYR A 29 -7.23 -0.12 6.44
CA TYR A 29 -6.09 0.56 7.04
C TYR A 29 -5.31 1.31 5.96
N PRO A 30 -5.15 2.64 6.04
CA PRO A 30 -4.43 3.38 5.01
C PRO A 30 -2.92 3.15 5.09
N LEU A 31 -2.31 2.75 3.96
CA LEU A 31 -0.85 2.70 3.79
C LEU A 31 -0.32 3.94 3.07
N GLY A 32 -1.20 4.66 2.38
CA GLY A 32 -0.99 5.99 1.82
C GLY A 32 -2.34 6.61 1.42
N GLN A 33 -2.30 7.55 0.48
CA GLN A 33 -3.48 8.15 -0.13
C GLN A 33 -4.18 7.18 -1.10
N TYR A 34 -3.40 6.41 -1.85
CA TYR A 34 -3.85 5.50 -2.91
C TYR A 34 -3.72 4.03 -2.54
N VAL A 35 -2.89 3.65 -1.57
CA VAL A 35 -2.66 2.26 -1.16
C VAL A 35 -3.25 2.00 0.22
N VAL A 36 -3.99 0.90 0.36
CA VAL A 36 -4.67 0.52 1.60
C VAL A 36 -4.62 -0.98 1.82
N ARG A 37 -4.87 -1.43 3.05
CA ARG A 37 -5.26 -2.81 3.35
C ARG A 37 -6.75 -2.84 3.67
N ALA A 38 -7.55 -3.19 2.66
CA ALA A 38 -9.00 -3.25 2.82
C ALA A 38 -9.45 -4.64 3.31
N MET A 39 -10.30 -4.64 4.33
CA MET A 39 -10.82 -5.84 4.97
C MET A 39 -11.66 -6.64 3.97
N GLY A 40 -11.40 -7.93 3.81
CA GLY A 40 -12.14 -8.81 2.90
C GLY A 40 -11.81 -8.59 1.41
N VAL A 41 -10.82 -7.74 1.10
CA VAL A 41 -10.35 -7.52 -0.27
C VAL A 41 -9.01 -8.21 -0.45
N CYS A 42 -8.91 -9.11 -1.43
CA CYS A 42 -7.67 -9.81 -1.78
C CYS A 42 -6.91 -10.45 -0.59
N GLY A 43 -7.64 -10.97 0.41
CA GLY A 43 -7.02 -11.56 1.60
C GLY A 43 -6.25 -10.54 2.46
N ASP A 44 -6.75 -9.32 2.52
CA ASP A 44 -6.22 -8.17 3.29
C ASP A 44 -4.80 -7.75 2.87
N ARG A 45 -4.37 -8.18 1.68
CA ARG A 45 -3.13 -7.72 1.03
C ARG A 45 -3.29 -6.27 0.56
N PRO A 46 -2.20 -5.51 0.46
CA PRO A 46 -2.28 -4.13 -0.02
C PRO A 46 -2.87 -4.02 -1.43
N THR A 47 -3.88 -3.18 -1.57
CA THR A 47 -4.55 -2.86 -2.83
C THR A 47 -4.56 -1.36 -3.08
N PHE A 48 -4.83 -0.96 -4.33
CA PHE A 48 -5.21 0.42 -4.60
C PHE A 48 -6.61 0.70 -4.06
N LYS A 49 -6.78 1.83 -3.34
CA LYS A 49 -8.02 2.24 -2.70
C LYS A 49 -9.18 2.19 -3.71
N TYR A 50 -10.31 1.60 -3.30
CA TYR A 50 -11.51 1.41 -4.13
C TYR A 50 -11.33 0.47 -5.34
N THR A 51 -10.31 -0.40 -5.29
CA THR A 51 -10.10 -1.43 -6.31
C THR A 51 -9.90 -2.81 -5.68
N ARG A 52 -10.02 -3.86 -6.51
CA ARG A 52 -9.51 -5.21 -6.20
C ARG A 52 -8.20 -5.50 -6.93
N ILE A 53 -7.38 -4.46 -7.13
CA ILE A 53 -6.09 -4.55 -7.80
C ILE A 53 -5.03 -4.51 -6.72
N GLU A 54 -4.35 -5.65 -6.54
CA GLU A 54 -3.24 -5.76 -5.60
C GLU A 54 -2.02 -5.01 -6.13
N ILE A 55 -1.28 -4.35 -5.23
CA ILE A 55 -0.05 -3.65 -5.62
C ILE A 55 0.99 -4.62 -6.21
N ALA A 56 0.98 -5.88 -5.77
CA ALA A 56 1.87 -6.93 -6.27
C ALA A 56 1.75 -7.12 -7.79
N GLY A 57 0.54 -7.01 -8.36
CA GLY A 57 0.34 -7.10 -9.80
C GLY A 57 0.96 -5.94 -10.57
N VAL A 58 0.99 -4.74 -9.99
CA VAL A 58 1.73 -3.60 -10.57
C VAL A 58 3.23 -3.81 -10.45
N MET A 59 3.72 -4.25 -9.29
CA MET A 59 5.15 -4.49 -9.07
C MET A 59 5.70 -5.58 -10.00
N GLU A 60 4.93 -6.65 -10.23
CA GLU A 60 5.31 -7.72 -11.16
C GLU A 60 5.41 -7.21 -12.61
N ARG A 61 4.46 -6.35 -13.04
CA ARG A 61 4.49 -5.76 -14.39
C ARG A 61 5.69 -4.82 -14.57
N LEU A 62 5.97 -3.99 -13.56
CA LEU A 62 7.19 -3.15 -13.54
C LEU A 62 8.46 -4.01 -13.60
N ALA A 63 8.52 -5.10 -12.84
CA ALA A 63 9.66 -6.02 -12.83
C ALA A 63 9.88 -6.71 -14.19
N LYS A 64 8.82 -6.91 -14.97
CA LYS A 64 8.87 -7.41 -16.37
C LYS A 64 9.29 -6.33 -17.39
N GLY A 65 9.60 -5.11 -16.92
CA GLY A 65 10.02 -4.00 -17.78
C GLY A 65 8.88 -3.24 -18.43
N GLU A 66 7.63 -3.46 -18.00
CA GLU A 66 6.50 -2.70 -18.52
C GLU A 66 6.54 -1.24 -18.03
N ASN A 67 6.34 -0.29 -18.94
CA ASN A 67 6.32 1.12 -18.57
C ASN A 67 5.02 1.51 -17.86
N VAL A 68 5.08 2.58 -17.07
CA VAL A 68 3.96 3.05 -16.24
C VAL A 68 2.68 3.33 -17.04
N GLU A 69 2.79 3.94 -18.22
CA GLU A 69 1.61 4.28 -19.03
C GLU A 69 0.89 3.03 -19.55
N SER A 70 1.64 2.01 -19.98
CA SER A 70 1.07 0.71 -20.36
C SER A 70 0.40 0.02 -19.17
N ILE A 71 0.93 0.18 -17.95
CA ILE A 71 0.31 -0.35 -16.73
C ILE A 71 -1.02 0.36 -16.44
N VAL A 72 -1.04 1.70 -16.45
CA VAL A 72 -2.24 2.52 -16.27
C VAL A 72 -3.31 2.13 -17.28
N LEU A 73 -2.94 2.03 -18.57
CA LEU A 73 -3.84 1.62 -19.64
C LEU A 73 -4.36 0.18 -19.43
N GLY A 74 -3.49 -0.74 -19.05
CA GLY A 74 -3.86 -2.14 -18.78
C GLY A 74 -4.87 -2.29 -17.64
N PHE A 75 -4.84 -1.38 -16.66
CA PHE A 75 -5.85 -1.29 -15.59
C PHE A 75 -7.01 -0.35 -15.93
N ARG A 76 -7.14 0.09 -17.19
CA ARG A 76 -8.19 0.97 -17.71
C ARG A 76 -8.32 2.27 -16.91
N GLY A 77 -7.18 2.83 -16.48
CA GLY A 77 -7.13 4.07 -15.68
C GLY A 77 -7.59 3.92 -14.23
N ARG A 78 -7.94 2.71 -13.76
CA ARG A 78 -8.33 2.47 -12.35
C ARG A 78 -7.16 2.60 -11.37
N VAL A 79 -5.93 2.57 -11.89
CA VAL A 79 -4.70 2.84 -11.14
C VAL A 79 -3.99 3.95 -11.88
N SER A 80 -3.79 5.10 -11.22
CA SER A 80 -3.11 6.26 -11.82
C SER A 80 -1.58 6.14 -11.70
N ARG A 81 -0.87 7.02 -12.40
CA ARG A 81 0.60 7.14 -12.30
C ARG A 81 1.04 7.47 -10.87
N GLU A 82 0.31 8.36 -10.19
CA GLU A 82 0.56 8.77 -8.80
C GLU A 82 0.34 7.60 -7.84
N ALA A 83 -0.71 6.80 -8.08
CA ALA A 83 -0.96 5.60 -7.30
C ALA A 83 0.17 4.58 -7.45
N ILE A 84 0.66 4.34 -8.67
CA ILE A 84 1.81 3.45 -8.92
C ILE A 84 3.06 3.97 -8.21
N ALA A 85 3.34 5.26 -8.29
CA ALA A 85 4.48 5.87 -7.59
C ALA A 85 4.37 5.70 -6.07
N GLU A 86 3.19 5.92 -5.49
CA GLU A 86 2.96 5.68 -4.07
C GLU A 86 3.15 4.20 -3.70
N ALA A 87 2.67 3.26 -4.53
CA ALA A 87 2.86 1.84 -4.27
C ALA A 87 4.34 1.44 -4.23
N ILE A 88 5.16 1.98 -5.14
CA ILE A 88 6.61 1.77 -5.14
C ILE A 88 7.21 2.33 -3.84
N GLN A 89 6.81 3.54 -3.43
CA GLN A 89 7.29 4.17 -2.20
C GLN A 89 6.91 3.35 -0.96
N VAL A 90 5.64 2.97 -0.81
CA VAL A 90 5.14 2.15 0.32
C VAL A 90 5.92 0.86 0.44
N VAL A 91 6.11 0.13 -0.66
CA VAL A 91 6.85 -1.14 -0.66
C VAL A 91 8.32 -0.91 -0.31
N THR A 92 8.96 0.09 -0.92
CA THR A 92 10.38 0.36 -0.71
C THR A 92 10.66 0.77 0.72
N THR A 93 9.89 1.71 1.27
CA THR A 93 10.02 2.17 2.65
C THR A 93 9.84 1.01 3.63
N HIS A 94 8.73 0.29 3.56
CA HIS A 94 8.48 -0.80 4.51
C HIS A 94 9.43 -1.98 4.34
N PHE A 95 9.89 -2.28 3.12
CA PHE A 95 10.91 -3.30 2.92
C PHE A 95 12.23 -2.88 3.59
N LEU A 96 12.71 -1.65 3.34
CA LEU A 96 13.94 -1.13 3.95
C LEU A 96 13.84 -1.08 5.49
N GLU A 97 12.70 -0.67 6.04
CA GLU A 97 12.43 -0.66 7.48
C GLU A 97 12.42 -2.08 8.09
N SER A 98 12.04 -3.09 7.30
CA SER A 98 12.01 -4.49 7.74
C SER A 98 13.37 -5.17 7.72
N LEU A 99 14.37 -4.58 7.05
CA LEU A 99 15.70 -5.17 6.97
C LEU A 99 16.41 -5.11 8.33
N PRO A 100 17.17 -6.15 8.71
CA PRO A 100 18.04 -6.05 9.86
C PRO A 100 19.09 -4.96 9.63
N ILE A 101 19.67 -4.45 10.73
CA ILE A 101 20.83 -3.57 10.64
C ILE A 101 21.91 -4.29 9.83
N LEU A 102 22.28 -3.69 8.70
CA LEU A 102 23.34 -4.21 7.86
C LEU A 102 24.66 -4.05 8.62
N SER A 103 25.23 -5.14 9.11
CA SER A 103 26.63 -5.15 9.51
C SER A 103 27.50 -5.25 8.26
N ALA A 104 28.62 -4.53 8.22
CA ALA A 104 29.65 -4.79 7.24
C ALA A 104 30.06 -6.27 7.31
N ALA A 105 30.18 -6.92 6.16
CA ALA A 105 30.68 -8.28 6.03
C ALA A 105 32.18 -8.35 6.36
#